data_AF-A0A3P7FJC9-F1
#
_entry.id   AF-A0A3P7FJC9-F1
#
_cell.length_a   1.000
_cell.length_b   1.000
_cell.length_c   1.000
_cell.angle_alpha   90.00
_cell.angle_beta   90.00
_cell.angle_gamma   90.00
#
_symmetry.space_group_name_H-M   'P 1'
#
loop_
_entity.id
_entity.type
_entity.pdbx_description
1 polymer ?
#
loop_
_entity_poly.entity_id
_entity_poly.type
_entity_poly.pdbx_seq_one_letter_code
_entity_poly.pdbx_strand_id
1 'polypeptide(L)' 'MLLFVIFSATIVAVAAFECPGGQLTPQQRKDIVRQNNKFRSLLIRGKLKNRNGTYMPRGKNMLQLVKMY' A
#
# COMPACT_ATOMS: atom_id res chain seq x y z
N MET A 1 3.55 -24.82 30.84
CA MET A 1 4.94 -24.47 30.47
C MET A 1 5.30 -24.96 29.06
N LEU A 2 5.11 -26.25 28.75
CA LEU A 2 5.40 -26.81 27.41
C LEU A 2 4.73 -26.05 26.24
N LEU A 3 3.45 -25.67 26.39
CA LEU A 3 2.73 -24.92 25.36
C LEU A 3 3.34 -23.54 25.05
N PHE A 4 3.88 -22.85 26.06
CA PHE A 4 4.57 -21.57 25.85
C PHE A 4 5.88 -21.76 25.09
N VAL A 5 6.61 -22.85 25.35
CA VAL A 5 7.84 -23.17 24.63
C VAL A 5 7.55 -23.46 23.16
N ILE A 6 6.51 -24.25 22.87
CA ILE A 6 6.12 -24.56 21.49
C ILE A 6 5.67 -23.29 20.76
N PHE A 7 4.84 -22.45 21.38
CA PHE A 7 4.39 -21.20 20.78
C PHE A 7 5.57 -20.29 20.41
N SER A 8 6.49 -20.06 21.36
CA SER A 8 7.69 -19.26 21.12
C SER A 8 8.55 -19.85 19.99
N ALA A 9 8.74 -21.17 19.95
CA ALA A 9 9.48 -21.83 18.88
C ALA A 9 8.84 -21.62 17.50
N THR A 10 7.50 -21.69 17.40
CA THR A 10 6.80 -21.42 16.14
C THR A 10 6.94 -19.97 15.68
N ILE A 11 6.85 -18.99 16.59
CA ILE A 11 7.04 -17.58 16.26
C ILE A 11 8.45 -17.32 15.74
N VAL A 12 9.47 -17.87 16.41
CA VAL A 12 10.88 -17.72 15.99
C VAL A 12 11.11 -18.36 14.62
N ALA A 13 10.60 -19.56 14.39
CA ALA A 13 10.74 -20.25 13.09
C ALA A 13 10.08 -19.47 11.95
N VAL A 14 8.88 -18.92 12.17
CA VAL A 14 8.16 -18.13 11.16
C VAL A 14 8.83 -16.77 10.95
N ALA A 15 9.32 -16.11 12.00
CA ALA A 15 10.01 -14.83 11.89
C ALA A 15 11.38 -14.96 11.20
N ALA A 16 12.07 -16.09 11.39
CA ALA A 16 13.33 -16.39 10.72
C ALA A 16 13.15 -16.87 9.28
N PHE A 17 11.92 -17.17 8.85
CA PHE A 17 11.66 -17.62 7.49
C PHE A 17 11.78 -16.44 6.52
N GLU A 18 12.94 -16.34 5.87
CA GLU A 18 13.15 -15.41 4.77
C GLU A 18 12.40 -15.92 3.53
N CYS A 19 11.22 -15.35 3.24
CA CYS A 19 10.56 -15.58 1.97
C CYS A 19 11.45 -15.07 0.82
N PRO A 20 11.93 -15.92 -0.10
CA PRO A 20 12.71 -15.47 -1.25
C PRO A 20 11.90 -14.46 -2.07
N GLY A 21 12.42 -13.25 -2.25
CA GLY A 21 11.71 -12.16 -2.94
C GLY A 21 10.58 -11.50 -2.14
N GLY A 22 10.41 -11.85 -0.85
CA GLY A 22 9.42 -11.22 0.03
C GLY A 22 9.77 -9.80 0.44
N GLN A 23 11.04 -9.41 0.35
CA GLN A 23 11.50 -8.05 0.60
C GLN A 23 11.65 -7.29 -0.71
N LEU A 24 11.03 -6.11 -0.78
CA LEU A 24 11.26 -5.17 -1.87
C LEU A 24 12.70 -4.68 -1.81
N THR A 25 13.39 -4.74 -2.95
CA THR A 25 14.72 -4.11 -3.06
C THR A 25 14.60 -2.61 -2.80
N PRO A 26 15.68 -1.94 -2.35
CA PRO A 26 15.67 -0.49 -2.17
C PRO A 26 15.23 0.27 -3.42
N GLN A 27 15.53 -0.24 -4.61
CA GLN A 27 15.12 0.36 -5.87
C GLN A 27 13.63 0.16 -6.13
N GLN A 28 13.10 -1.06 -5.97
CA GLN A 28 11.66 -1.33 -6.09
C GLN A 28 10.84 -0.44 -5.15
N ARG A 29 11.30 -0.26 -3.91
CA ARG A 29 10.66 0.65 -2.94
C ARG A 29 10.63 2.09 -3.45
N LYS A 30 11.74 2.61 -3.99
CA LYS A 30 11.78 3.96 -4.58
C LYS A 30 10.83 4.10 -5.76
N ASP A 31 10.72 3.09 -6.61
CA ASP A 31 9.86 3.11 -7.78
C ASP A 31 8.38 3.08 -7.40
N ILE A 32 8.00 2.25 -6.42
CA ILE A 32 6.64 2.22 -5.84
C ILE A 32 6.28 3.57 -5.22
N VAL A 33 7.18 4.18 -4.44
CA VAL A 33 6.95 5.50 -3.85
C VAL A 33 6.80 6.57 -4.93
N ARG A 34 7.65 6.55 -5.95
CA ARG A 34 7.59 7.48 -7.09
C ARG A 34 6.26 7.36 -7.84
N GLN A 35 5.83 6.12 -8.12
CA GLN A 35 4.57 5.84 -8.79
C GLN A 35 3.37 6.29 -7.96
N ASN A 36 3.34 5.97 -6.66
CA ASN A 36 2.31 6.42 -5.74
C ASN A 36 2.23 7.95 -5.68
N ASN A 37 3.37 8.63 -5.60
CA ASN A 37 3.42 10.10 -5.58
C ASN A 37 2.91 10.71 -6.89
N LYS A 38 3.22 10.09 -8.04
CA LYS A 38 2.67 10.49 -9.34
C LYS A 38 1.14 10.36 -9.35
N PHE A 39 0.61 9.21 -8.94
CA PHE A 39 -0.85 9.01 -8.92
C PHE A 39 -1.56 9.93 -7.93
N ARG A 40 -1.02 10.11 -6.72
CA ARG A 40 -1.55 11.05 -5.72
C ARG A 40 -1.60 12.48 -6.28
N SER A 41 -0.55 12.92 -6.97
CA SER A 41 -0.49 14.24 -7.61
C SER A 41 -1.54 14.40 -8.72
N LEU A 42 -1.76 13.37 -9.54
CA LEU A 42 -2.78 13.40 -10.60
C LEU A 42 -4.19 13.38 -10.00
N LEU A 43 -4.41 12.55 -8.98
CA LEU A 43 -5.67 12.40 -8.27
C LEU A 43 -6.12 13.72 -7.64
N ILE A 44 -5.26 14.35 -6.82
CA ILE A 44 -5.59 15.60 -6.10
C ILE A 44 -5.81 16.79 -7.05
N ARG A 45 -5.23 16.75 -8.25
CA ARG A 45 -5.42 17.75 -9.31
C ARG A 45 -6.68 17.51 -10.14
N GLY A 46 -7.43 16.44 -9.89
CA GLY A 46 -8.62 16.07 -10.64
C GLY A 46 -8.32 15.68 -12.09
N LYS A 47 -7.14 15.12 -12.36
CA LYS A 47 -6.71 14.72 -13.71
C LYS A 47 -7.03 13.27 -14.05
N LEU A 48 -7.42 12.47 -13.06
CA LEU A 48 -7.81 11.07 -13.25
C LEU A 48 -9.32 10.97 -13.39
N LYS A 49 -9.79 9.95 -14.12
CA LYS A 49 -11.21 9.59 -14.23
C LYS A 49 -11.50 8.37 -13.37
N ASN A 50 -12.70 8.29 -12.81
CA ASN A 50 -13.23 7.09 -12.18
C ASN A 50 -13.73 6.08 -13.24
N ARG A 51 -14.27 4.95 -12.78
CA ARG A 51 -14.83 3.89 -13.65
C ARG A 51 -15.97 4.39 -14.56
N ASN A 52 -16.71 5.41 -14.13
CA ASN A 52 -17.81 6.01 -14.88
C ASN A 52 -17.33 7.08 -15.88
N GLY A 53 -16.01 7.30 -16.01
CA GLY A 53 -15.44 8.29 -16.91
C GLY A 53 -15.50 9.73 -16.39
N THR A 54 -16.00 9.95 -15.17
CA THR A 54 -16.05 11.26 -14.51
C THR A 54 -14.71 11.61 -13.89
N TYR A 55 -14.28 12.87 -14.00
CA TYR A 55 -13.05 13.32 -13.35
C TYR A 55 -13.17 13.29 -11.83
N MET A 56 -12.08 12.87 -11.18
CA MET A 56 -11.97 12.89 -9.72
C MET A 56 -12.03 14.34 -9.21
N PRO A 57 -12.67 14.59 -8.05
CA PRO A 57 -12.72 15.89 -7.44
C PRO A 57 -11.31 16.33 -7.04
N ARG A 58 -11.06 17.63 -7.15
CA ARG A 58 -9.80 18.23 -6.70
C ARG A 58 -9.67 18.14 -5.19
N GLY A 59 -8.45 18.26 -4.68
CA GLY A 59 -8.15 18.16 -3.24
C GLY A 59 -8.94 19.06 -2.33
N LYS A 60 -9.35 20.26 -2.80
CA LYS A 60 -10.25 21.15 -2.05
C LYS A 60 -11.61 20.50 -1.70
N ASN A 61 -11.99 19.47 -2.43
CA ASN A 61 -13.22 18.67 -2.25
C ASN A 61 -12.89 17.23 -1.81
N MET A 62 -11.81 17.02 -1.05
CA MET A 62 -11.35 15.66 -0.69
C MET A 62 -12.41 14.79 -0.01
N LEU A 63 -13.37 15.38 0.70
CA LEU A 63 -14.48 14.64 1.32
C LEU A 63 -15.40 13.97 0.29
N GLN A 64 -15.41 14.45 -0.96
CA GLN A 64 -16.11 13.80 -2.06
C GLN A 64 -15.37 12.55 -2.59
N LEU A 65 -14.05 12.42 -2.36
CA LEU A 65 -13.28 11.23 -2.76
C LEU A 65 -13.79 9.97 -2.06
N VAL A 66 -14.28 10.12 -0.82
CA VAL A 66 -14.82 9.02 0.00
C VAL A 66 -16.23 8.61 -0.47
N LYS A 67 -16.86 9.31 -1.42
CA LYS A 67 -18.23 8.97 -1.89
C LYS A 67 -18.26 8.38 -3.30
N MET A 68 -17.11 8.03 -3.88
CA MET A 68 -16.97 7.65 -5.29
C MET A 68 -16.87 6.14 -5.55
N TYR A 69 -17.14 5.31 -4.55
CA TYR A 69 -17.26 3.86 -4.69
C TYR A 69 -18.72 3.43 -4.77
#